data_AF-W2TIN6-F1
#
_entry.id   AF-W2TIN6-F1
#
_cell.length_a   1.000
_cell.length_b   1.000
_cell.length_c   1.000
_cell.angle_alpha   90.00
_cell.angle_beta   90.00
_cell.angle_gamma   90.00
#
_symmetry.space_group_name_H-M   'P 1'
#
loop_
_entity.id
_entity.type
_entity.pdbx_description
1 polymer ?
#
loop_
_entity_poly.entity_id
_entity_poly.type
_entity_poly.pdbx_seq_one_letter_code
_entity_poly.pdbx_strand_id
1 'polypeptide(L)'
;MKKSKLSTTIGLKFGGGCEVDSRTKHWVDGSAVDYESWHSNQPDNWKCNENCGAVLVGSHRPPSMYSHRHVEPLLVEPPPLNSIVEPPSC
;
A
#
# COMPACT_ATOMS: atom_id res chain seq x y z
N MET A 1 -25.79 -9.30 -1.67
CA MET A 1 -24.63 -10.16 -1.36
C MET A 1 -23.37 -9.32 -1.52
N LYS A 2 -22.67 -8.97 -0.43
CA LYS A 2 -21.43 -8.18 -0.50
C LYS A 2 -20.27 -9.17 -0.63
N LYS A 3 -19.57 -9.18 -1.76
CA LYS A 3 -18.30 -9.91 -1.88
C LYS A 3 -17.32 -9.25 -0.92
N SER A 4 -16.88 -9.98 0.11
CA SER A 4 -15.85 -9.54 1.04
C SER A 4 -14.57 -9.22 0.26
N LYS A 5 -13.96 -8.06 0.56
CA LYS A 5 -12.61 -7.73 0.09
C LYS A 5 -11.67 -8.86 0.52
N LEU A 6 -10.98 -9.49 -0.43
CA LEU A 6 -9.99 -10.55 -0.17
C LEU A 6 -8.58 -9.98 0.08
N SER A 7 -8.45 -8.68 0.34
CA SER A 7 -7.17 -8.00 0.59
C SER A 7 -7.18 -7.31 1.96
N THR A 8 -6.05 -7.41 2.65
CA THR A 8 -5.77 -6.70 3.91
C THR A 8 -4.54 -5.83 3.69
N THR A 9 -4.68 -4.52 3.88
CA THR A 9 -3.53 -3.60 3.91
C THR A 9 -2.60 -3.99 5.05
N ILE A 10 -1.31 -4.03 4.77
CA ILE A 10 -0.25 -4.24 5.75
C ILE A 10 0.53 -2.92 5.88
N GLY A 11 1.24 -2.74 7.00
CA GLY A 11 1.95 -1.48 7.30
C GLY A 11 3.13 -1.14 6.38
N LEU A 12 3.22 -1.71 5.18
CA LEU A 12 4.26 -1.40 4.19
C LEU A 12 3.84 -0.17 3.39
N LYS A 13 4.71 0.84 3.33
CA LYS A 13 4.51 2.06 2.56
C LYS A 13 5.56 2.19 1.46
N PHE A 14 5.17 2.83 0.37
CA PHE A 14 6.05 3.18 -0.73
C PHE A 14 6.24 4.71 -0.82
N GLY A 15 7.49 5.15 -0.88
CA GLY A 15 7.88 6.52 -1.23
C GLY A 15 8.42 6.63 -2.66
N GLY A 16 8.59 7.85 -3.14
CA GLY A 16 9.14 8.12 -4.49
C GLY A 16 8.08 8.37 -5.57
N GLY A 17 8.51 8.36 -6.83
CA GLY A 17 7.68 8.69 -7.99
C GLY A 17 6.94 7.50 -8.61
N CYS A 18 6.55 7.64 -9.89
CA CYS A 18 5.80 6.61 -10.61
C CYS A 18 6.65 5.37 -10.94
N GLU A 19 7.95 5.57 -11.18
CA GLU A 19 8.90 4.53 -11.58
C GLU A 19 9.12 3.51 -10.46
N VAL A 20 8.60 2.30 -10.62
CA VAL A 20 8.57 1.24 -9.59
C VAL A 20 9.95 0.96 -9.00
N ASP A 21 10.99 0.84 -9.84
CA ASP A 21 12.35 0.50 -9.42
C ASP A 21 13.03 1.61 -8.60
N SER A 22 12.55 2.85 -8.73
CA SER A 22 13.10 3.99 -7.98
C SER A 22 12.49 4.18 -6.59
N ARG A 23 11.43 3.41 -6.27
CA ARG A 23 10.63 3.63 -5.06
C ARG A 23 11.29 3.04 -3.82
N THR A 24 11.19 3.77 -2.73
CA THR A 24 11.61 3.30 -1.41
C THR A 24 10.46 2.58 -0.72
N LYS A 25 10.77 1.53 0.02
CA LYS A 25 9.80 0.75 0.82
C LYS A 25 10.16 0.90 2.29
N HIS A 26 9.17 1.07 3.16
CA HIS A 26 9.38 1.13 4.61
C HIS A 26 8.16 0.61 5.37
N TRP A 27 8.39 -0.06 6.50
CA TRP A 27 7.32 -0.39 7.43
C TRP A 27 6.99 0.82 8.32
N VAL A 28 5.71 1.02 8.63
CA VAL A 28 5.25 2.11 9.51
C VAL A 28 5.76 2.00 10.95
N ASP A 29 6.19 0.81 11.37
CA ASP A 29 6.75 0.57 12.70
C ASP A 29 8.27 0.87 12.79
N GLY A 30 8.90 1.24 11.66
CA GLY A 30 10.33 1.52 11.57
C GLY A 30 11.23 0.30 11.45
N SER A 31 10.66 -0.92 11.43
CA SER A 31 11.41 -2.14 11.18
C SER A 31 12.02 -2.13 9.78
N ALA A 32 13.16 -2.81 9.60
CA ALA A 32 13.78 -2.97 8.29
C ALA A 32 12.86 -3.77 7.34
N VAL A 33 12.86 -3.43 6.05
CA VAL A 33 12.22 -4.25 5.01
C VAL A 33 13.20 -5.34 4.58
N ASP A 34 13.15 -6.49 5.25
CA ASP A 34 14.03 -7.64 5.02
C ASP A 34 13.31 -8.87 4.43
N TYR A 35 11.98 -8.79 4.29
CA TYR A 35 11.14 -9.82 3.68
C TYR A 35 10.14 -9.21 2.70
N GLU A 36 10.09 -9.80 1.49
CA GLU A 36 9.15 -9.43 0.44
C GLU A 36 8.69 -10.69 -0.30
N SER A 37 7.38 -10.83 -0.50
CA SER A 37 6.76 -11.97 -1.20
C SER A 37 5.68 -11.49 -2.16
N TRP A 38 6.10 -10.76 -3.18
CA TRP A 38 5.21 -10.20 -4.19
C TRP A 38 4.51 -11.28 -5.01
N HIS A 39 3.25 -11.00 -5.35
CA HIS A 39 2.62 -11.72 -6.45
C HIS A 39 3.35 -11.41 -7.76
N SER A 40 3.22 -12.28 -8.76
CA SER A 40 3.70 -12.01 -10.11
C SER A 40 3.24 -10.63 -10.60
N ASN A 41 4.19 -9.86 -11.14
CA ASN A 41 4.01 -8.48 -11.63
C ASN A 41 3.64 -7.47 -10.55
N GLN A 42 3.98 -7.72 -9.29
CA GLN A 42 3.85 -6.77 -8.21
C GLN A 42 5.24 -6.45 -7.62
N PRO A 43 5.43 -5.24 -7.07
CA PRO A 43 4.52 -4.09 -7.15
C PRO A 43 4.48 -3.49 -8.58
N ASP A 44 3.34 -2.97 -9.01
CA ASP A 44 3.19 -2.34 -10.35
C ASP A 44 2.86 -0.85 -10.30
N ASN A 45 2.51 -0.32 -9.12
CA ASN A 45 2.16 1.09 -8.93
C ASN A 45 1.14 1.58 -9.97
N TRP A 46 0.08 0.80 -10.18
CA TRP A 46 -0.86 1.06 -11.26
C TRP A 46 -1.40 2.50 -11.22
N LYS A 47 -1.37 3.22 -12.35
CA LYS A 47 -1.73 4.65 -12.46
C LYS A 47 -0.97 5.58 -11.51
N CYS A 48 0.22 5.17 -11.06
CA CYS A 48 1.06 5.95 -10.16
C CYS A 48 0.34 6.38 -8.86
N ASN A 49 -0.46 5.49 -8.27
CA ASN A 49 -1.24 5.82 -7.07
C ASN A 49 -1.35 4.70 -6.03
N GLU A 50 -0.45 3.72 -6.07
CA GLU A 50 -0.46 2.60 -5.12
C GLU A 50 0.71 2.72 -4.16
N ASN A 51 0.44 3.40 -3.04
CA ASN A 51 1.45 3.74 -2.04
C ASN A 51 1.44 2.80 -0.82
N CYS A 52 0.56 1.79 -0.81
CA CYS A 52 0.41 0.86 0.31
C CYS A 52 0.70 -0.58 -0.11
N GLY A 53 1.24 -1.38 0.80
CA GLY A 53 1.28 -2.83 0.66
C GLY A 53 -0.01 -3.47 1.15
N ALA A 54 -0.46 -4.52 0.48
CA ALA A 54 -1.54 -5.38 0.95
C ALA A 54 -1.20 -6.85 0.74
N VAL A 55 -1.81 -7.72 1.54
CA VAL A 55 -1.79 -9.18 1.35
C VAL A 55 -3.16 -9.64 0.91
N LEU A 56 -3.23 -10.49 -0.11
CA LEU A 56 -4.46 -11.21 -0.43
C LEU A 56 -4.65 -12.39 0.52
N VAL A 57 -5.76 -12.37 1.26
CA VAL A 57 -6.17 -13.40 2.22
C VAL A 57 -7.47 -14.01 1.72
N GLY A 58 -7.48 -15.33 1.46
CA GLY A 58 -8.69 -16.07 1.08
C GLY A 58 -8.74 -16.60 -0.36
N SER A 59 -7.63 -16.56 -1.09
CA SER A 59 -7.47 -17.41 -2.28
C SER A 59 -6.89 -18.76 -1.86
N HIS A 60 -7.15 -19.86 -2.58
CA HIS A 60 -6.42 -21.14 -2.42
C HIS A 60 -4.93 -21.05 -2.85
N ARG A 61 -4.36 -19.85 -2.74
CA ARG A 61 -2.99 -19.51 -3.11
C ARG A 61 -2.25 -19.12 -1.83
N PRO A 62 -0.93 -19.36 -1.78
CA PRO A 62 -0.12 -18.83 -0.70
C PRO A 62 -0.32 -17.30 -0.59
N PRO A 63 -0.26 -16.73 0.63
CA PRO A 63 -0.33 -15.29 0.82
C PRO A 63 0.73 -14.60 -0.03
N SER A 64 0.33 -13.56 -0.76
CA SER A 64 1.22 -12.78 -1.60
C SER A 64 0.94 -11.29 -1.45
N MET A 65 1.99 -10.49 -1.63
CA MET A 65 1.99 -9.05 -1.47
C MET A 65 1.63 -8.35 -2.78
N TYR A 66 0.97 -7.20 -2.65
CA TYR A 66 0.51 -6.33 -3.74
C TYR A 66 0.74 -4.86 -3.37
N SER A 67 1.05 -4.01 -4.34
CA SER A 67 0.79 -2.59 -4.20
C SER A 67 -0.72 -2.35 -4.21
N HIS A 68 -1.16 -1.41 -3.39
CA HIS A 68 -2.55 -1.10 -3.20
C HIS A 68 -2.74 0.41 -3.12
N ARG A 69 -3.78 0.89 -3.81
CA ARG A 69 -4.27 2.25 -3.65
C ARG A 69 -5.02 2.36 -2.34
N HIS A 70 -4.58 3.25 -1.44
CA HIS A 70 -5.44 3.70 -0.35
C HIS A 70 -6.48 4.67 -0.91
N VAL A 71 -7.75 4.43 -0.59
CA VAL A 71 -8.82 5.40 -0.78
C VAL A 71 -9.27 5.78 0.63
N GLU A 72 -8.79 6.92 1.12
CA GLU A 72 -9.32 7.53 2.34
C GLU A 72 -10.84 7.67 2.14
N PRO A 73 -11.69 7.22 3.08
CA PRO A 73 -13.08 7.63 3.05
C PRO A 73 -13.11 9.16 3.15
N LEU A 74 -13.91 9.82 2.30
CA LEU A 74 -14.05 11.29 2.16
C LEU A 74 -14.53 12.04 3.43
N LEU A 75 -14.41 11.43 4.62
CA LEU A 75 -14.97 11.90 5.89
C LEU A 75 -13.90 12.31 6.91
N VAL A 76 -12.61 12.16 6.62
CA VAL A 76 -11.56 12.70 7.50
C VAL A 76 -11.32 14.15 7.07
N GLU A 77 -11.50 15.08 8.00
CA GLU A 77 -11.33 16.52 7.80
C GLU A 77 -10.00 16.82 7.08
N PRO A 78 -9.94 17.85 6.22
CA PRO A 78 -8.70 18.22 5.55
C PRO A 78 -7.61 18.46 6.60
N PRO A 79 -6.38 17.96 6.38
CA PRO A 79 -5.29 18.20 7.33
C PRO A 79 -5.10 19.71 7.53
N PRO A 80 -4.78 20.16 8.76
CA PRO A 80 -4.53 21.57 9.02
C PRO A 80 -3.45 22.10 8.08
N LEU A 81 -3.63 23.34 7.61
CA LEU A 81 -2.86 24.00 6.53
C LEU A 81 -1.32 24.02 6.74
N ASN A 82 -0.84 23.64 7.93
CA ASN A 82 0.57 23.62 8.32
C ASN A 82 1.13 22.22 8.59
N SER A 83 0.36 21.15 8.41
CA SER A 83 0.92 19.81 8.39
C SER A 83 1.55 19.57 7.02
N ILE A 84 2.81 19.13 7.01
CA ILE A 84 3.41 18.47 5.86
C ILE A 84 2.37 17.46 5.38
N VAL A 85 1.89 17.60 4.14
CA VAL A 85 0.90 16.67 3.57
C VAL A 85 1.62 15.32 3.47
N GLU A 86 1.50 14.51 4.53
CA GLU A 86 1.96 13.14 4.49
C GLU A 86 1.23 12.46 3.32
N PRO A 87 1.93 11.64 2.51
CA PRO A 87 1.24 10.85 1.49
C PRO A 87 0.08 10.10 2.16
N PRO A 88 -1.08 9.96 1.48
CA PRO A 88 -2.29 9.42 2.08
C PRO A 88 -1.98 8.17 2.90
N SER A 89 -2.41 8.17 4.16
CA SER A 89 -2.05 7.15 5.13
C SER A 89 -2.59 5.80 4.68
N CYS A 90 -1.67 4.92 4.28
CA CYS A 90 -1.80 3.54 4.76
C CYS A 90 -1.79 3.58 6.30
#